data_AF-A0A7C4FY57-F1
#
_entry.id   AF-A0A7C4FY57-F1
#
_cell.length_a   1.000
_cell.length_b   1.000
_cell.length_c   1.000
_cell.angle_alpha   90.00
_cell.angle_beta   90.00
_cell.angle_gamma   90.00
#
_symmetry.space_group_name_H-M   'P 1'
#
loop_
_entity.id
_entity.type
_entity.pdbx_description
1 polymer ?
#
loop_
_entity_poly.entity_id
_entity_poly.type
_entity_poly.pdbx_seq_one_letter_code
_entity_poly.pdbx_strand_id
1 'polypeptide(L)'
;MPEPQTENKSREGRPPRESRGSREGSDRDRDRGRGGERSGRPEGPPEIDLDKLIADSLYLDNQAHAVVSRMRDMDSGTKSQLRRLYNAVRRACRAPESERQHEFVMLRARLAYTIARHSLRSLDTLEKLLLQVTRKNDPRGYERFRDLFEAIVAYNE
;
A
#
# COMPACT_ATOMS: atom_id res chain seq x y z
N MET A 1 17.52 26.31 51.50
CA MET A 1 16.27 25.53 51.38
C MET A 1 16.13 25.11 49.92
N PRO A 2 15.83 23.84 49.61
CA PRO A 2 16.85 22.80 49.39
C PRO A 2 16.64 21.91 48.14
N GLU A 3 17.71 21.31 47.64
CA GLU A 3 17.84 19.86 47.34
C GLU A 3 18.94 19.32 48.30
N PRO A 4 19.14 18.00 48.60
CA PRO A 4 18.74 16.80 47.86
C PRO A 4 18.29 15.55 48.70
N GLN A 5 17.89 14.50 47.98
CA GLN A 5 17.98 13.02 48.17
C GLN A 5 18.23 12.39 49.57
N THR A 6 17.51 11.31 49.90
CA THR A 6 18.12 9.98 50.22
C THR A 6 17.13 8.80 50.27
N GLU A 7 17.54 7.73 49.57
CA GLU A 7 17.41 6.28 49.82
C GLU A 7 16.20 5.65 50.52
N ASN A 8 15.66 4.57 49.91
CA ASN A 8 15.27 3.42 50.70
C ASN A 8 15.49 2.06 49.99
N LYS A 9 16.02 1.13 50.80
CA LYS A 9 16.39 -0.29 50.61
C LYS A 9 15.33 -1.13 49.86
N SER A 10 15.68 -2.21 49.17
CA SER A 10 15.98 -3.50 49.84
C SER A 10 16.56 -4.55 48.88
N ARG A 11 17.48 -5.35 49.43
CA ARG A 11 18.14 -6.52 48.86
C ARG A 11 17.78 -7.70 49.75
N GLU A 12 17.44 -8.85 49.19
CA GLU A 12 17.99 -10.19 49.51
C GLU A 12 17.05 -11.35 49.13
N GLY A 13 17.64 -12.39 48.55
CA GLY A 13 16.99 -13.66 48.18
C GLY A 13 17.80 -14.47 47.15
N ARG A 14 18.84 -15.20 47.61
CA ARG A 14 19.65 -16.22 46.87
C ARG A 14 18.99 -17.62 47.03
N PRO A 15 19.35 -18.76 46.35
CA PRO A 15 20.71 -19.19 45.92
C PRO A 15 20.71 -20.07 44.59
N PRO A 16 21.60 -21.08 44.34
CA PRO A 16 22.49 -21.11 43.15
C PRO A 16 22.38 -22.36 42.23
N ARG A 17 23.04 -22.41 41.06
CA ARG A 17 23.47 -23.69 40.47
C ARG A 17 24.63 -23.59 39.47
N GLU A 18 25.70 -24.32 39.77
CA GLU A 18 26.84 -24.61 38.90
C GLU A 18 26.55 -25.76 37.91
N SER A 19 27.27 -25.70 36.78
CA SER A 19 27.96 -26.78 36.04
C SER A 19 27.29 -28.13 35.72
N ARG A 20 27.35 -28.47 34.42
CA ARG A 20 27.58 -29.79 33.74
C ARG A 20 26.81 -29.77 32.41
N GLY A 21 27.34 -30.00 31.23
CA GLY A 21 28.38 -30.94 30.81
C GLY A 21 27.76 -31.91 29.78
N SER A 22 28.20 -31.82 28.52
CA SER A 22 28.27 -32.84 27.46
C SER A 22 27.05 -33.71 27.09
N ARG A 23 26.69 -33.77 25.79
CA ARG A 23 26.86 -34.96 24.91
C ARG A 23 26.15 -34.85 23.55
N GLU A 24 26.87 -35.29 22.51
CA GLU A 24 26.46 -36.10 21.34
C GLU A 24 25.13 -35.75 20.63
N GLY A 25 25.07 -35.43 19.35
CA GLY A 25 25.68 -36.14 18.22
C GLY A 25 24.56 -36.86 17.43
N SER A 26 24.17 -36.32 16.27
CA SER A 26 23.41 -37.06 15.24
C SER A 26 23.58 -36.38 13.89
N ASP A 27 24.54 -36.89 13.13
CA ASP A 27 24.58 -36.83 11.66
C ASP A 27 23.34 -37.52 11.03
N ARG A 28 23.14 -37.26 9.74
CA ARG A 28 22.13 -37.79 8.77
C ARG A 28 20.90 -36.88 8.67
N ASP A 29 20.52 -36.33 7.52
CA ASP A 29 20.58 -36.88 6.17
C ASP A 29 20.64 -35.77 5.10
N ARG A 30 21.36 -36.06 4.03
CA ARG A 30 21.30 -35.34 2.75
C ARG A 30 20.07 -35.87 2.01
N ASP A 31 19.17 -35.03 1.49
CA ASP A 31 18.82 -35.11 0.06
C ASP A 31 17.91 -33.97 -0.38
N ARG A 32 17.96 -33.77 -1.69
CA ARG A 32 17.40 -32.76 -2.56
C ARG A 32 15.87 -32.60 -2.49
N GLY A 33 15.45 -31.34 -2.50
CA GLY A 33 14.17 -30.87 -3.04
C GLY A 33 14.22 -29.35 -3.15
N ARG A 34 14.67 -28.75 -4.26
CA ARG A 34 13.91 -28.55 -5.50
C ARG A 34 12.55 -27.89 -5.23
N GLY A 35 12.43 -26.65 -5.70
CA GLY A 35 11.13 -26.13 -6.14
C GLY A 35 10.66 -24.99 -5.27
N GLY A 36 10.39 -23.86 -5.93
CA GLY A 36 9.99 -22.65 -5.26
C GLY A 36 8.61 -22.76 -4.61
N GLU A 37 8.51 -22.14 -3.44
CA GLU A 37 7.24 -21.69 -2.87
C GLU A 37 7.27 -20.17 -2.79
N ARG A 38 7.56 -19.57 -3.95
CA ARG A 38 7.15 -18.21 -4.29
C ARG A 38 5.76 -18.28 -4.91
N SER A 39 4.82 -18.94 -4.22
CA SER A 39 3.42 -19.00 -4.64
C SER A 39 2.57 -19.42 -3.44
N GLY A 40 1.66 -18.55 -3.02
CA GLY A 40 0.79 -18.88 -1.89
C GLY A 40 -0.18 -17.80 -1.43
N ARG A 41 -0.15 -16.57 -1.96
CA ARG A 41 -1.25 -15.63 -1.78
C ARG A 41 -1.32 -14.54 -2.86
N PRO A 42 -1.96 -14.78 -4.00
CA PRO A 42 -2.62 -13.71 -4.73
C PRO A 42 -3.95 -13.36 -4.03
N GLU A 43 -3.89 -12.82 -2.81
CA GLU A 43 -5.00 -12.03 -2.26
C GLU A 43 -4.62 -10.56 -2.35
N GLY A 44 -4.33 -10.12 -3.57
CA GLY A 44 -4.57 -8.73 -3.91
C GLY A 44 -5.99 -8.63 -4.44
N PRO A 45 -6.74 -7.55 -4.15
CA PRO A 45 -7.96 -7.25 -4.89
C PRO A 45 -7.66 -7.29 -6.40
N PRO A 46 -8.63 -7.68 -7.25
CA PRO A 46 -8.41 -7.83 -8.69
C PRO A 46 -7.73 -6.58 -9.23
N GLU A 47 -6.59 -6.80 -9.89
CA GLU A 47 -5.82 -5.70 -10.45
C GLU A 47 -6.63 -5.07 -11.59
N ILE A 48 -6.75 -3.75 -11.56
CA ILE A 48 -7.41 -3.02 -12.64
C ILE A 48 -6.51 -3.12 -13.87
N ASP A 49 -7.09 -3.62 -14.96
CA ASP A 49 -6.41 -3.78 -16.24
C ASP A 49 -6.44 -2.44 -16.99
N LEU A 50 -5.26 -1.84 -17.18
CA LEU A 50 -5.13 -0.54 -17.85
C LEU A 50 -5.62 -0.58 -19.31
N ASP A 51 -5.39 -1.67 -20.04
CA ASP A 51 -5.77 -1.75 -21.45
C ASP A 51 -7.29 -1.83 -21.60
N LYS A 52 -7.95 -2.60 -20.74
CA LYS A 52 -9.42 -2.62 -20.66
C LYS A 52 -9.99 -1.29 -20.21
N LEU A 53 -9.36 -0.63 -19.25
CA LEU A 53 -9.76 0.72 -18.81
C LEU A 53 -9.68 1.74 -19.95
N ILE A 54 -8.70 1.59 -20.85
CA ILE A 54 -8.53 2.46 -22.02
C ILE A 54 -9.54 2.14 -23.13
N ALA A 55 -9.93 0.87 -23.30
CA ALA A 55 -10.77 0.40 -24.38
C ALA A 55 -12.27 0.42 -24.07
N ASP A 56 -12.67 0.24 -22.80
CA ASP A 56 -14.04 -0.01 -22.40
C ASP A 56 -14.49 0.94 -21.26
N SER A 57 -15.39 1.86 -21.61
CA SER A 57 -15.99 2.81 -20.66
C SER A 57 -16.86 2.12 -19.60
N LEU A 58 -17.55 1.02 -19.93
CA LEU A 58 -18.36 0.28 -18.98
C LEU A 58 -17.48 -0.46 -17.97
N TYR A 59 -16.32 -0.97 -18.41
CA TYR A 59 -15.33 -1.53 -17.51
C TYR A 59 -14.83 -0.47 -16.51
N LEU A 60 -14.49 0.75 -16.97
CA LEU A 60 -14.08 1.85 -16.09
C LEU A 60 -15.13 2.16 -15.03
N ASP A 61 -16.39 2.28 -15.44
CA ASP A 61 -17.50 2.58 -14.55
C ASP A 61 -17.70 1.50 -13.47
N ASN A 62 -17.69 0.24 -13.88
CA ASN A 62 -17.77 -0.90 -12.97
C ASN A 62 -16.59 -0.93 -11.99
N GLN A 63 -15.37 -0.59 -12.43
CA GLN A 63 -14.22 -0.49 -11.52
C GLN A 63 -14.35 0.65 -10.54
N ALA A 64 -14.89 1.80 -10.95
CA ALA A 64 -15.16 2.92 -10.05
C ALA A 64 -16.12 2.51 -8.93
N HIS A 65 -17.24 1.87 -9.29
CA HIS A 65 -18.19 1.31 -8.32
C HIS A 65 -17.53 0.29 -7.38
N ALA A 66 -16.75 -0.65 -7.92
CA ALA A 66 -16.07 -1.66 -7.11
C ALA A 66 -15.08 -1.06 -6.11
N VAL A 67 -14.36 0.00 -6.49
CA VAL A 67 -13.48 0.73 -5.58
C VAL A 67 -14.30 1.40 -4.48
N VAL A 68 -15.34 2.16 -4.83
CA VAL A 68 -16.17 2.87 -3.84
C VAL A 68 -16.86 1.92 -2.85
N SER A 69 -17.35 0.77 -3.31
CA SER A 69 -17.91 -0.25 -2.41
C SER A 69 -16.89 -0.70 -1.37
N ARG A 70 -15.65 -1.04 -1.79
CA ARG A 70 -14.57 -1.40 -0.85
C ARG A 70 -14.21 -0.27 0.11
N MET A 71 -14.22 0.97 -0.37
CA MET A 71 -13.96 2.14 0.48
C MET A 71 -14.98 2.26 1.61
N ARG A 72 -16.26 2.03 1.33
CA ARG A 72 -17.34 2.09 2.33
C ARG A 72 -17.18 1.03 3.41
N ASP A 73 -16.69 -0.16 3.04
CA ASP A 73 -16.51 -1.28 3.96
C ASP A 73 -15.22 -1.20 4.78
N MET A 74 -14.16 -0.60 4.23
CA MET A 74 -12.81 -0.63 4.82
C MET A 74 -12.37 0.69 5.46
N ASP A 75 -12.70 1.83 4.84
CA ASP A 75 -12.05 3.11 5.13
C ASP A 75 -13.05 4.19 5.58
N SER A 76 -13.33 4.26 6.89
CA SER A 76 -14.16 5.32 7.46
C SER A 76 -13.45 6.69 7.41
N GLY A 77 -14.06 7.70 6.77
CA GLY A 77 -13.64 9.11 6.90
C GLY A 77 -12.74 9.69 5.79
N THR A 78 -12.75 9.11 4.59
CA THR A 78 -11.77 9.44 3.52
C THR A 78 -12.18 10.53 2.53
N LYS A 79 -13.40 11.08 2.62
CA LYS A 79 -13.93 12.05 1.62
C LYS A 79 -12.98 13.23 1.37
N SER A 80 -12.40 13.80 2.42
CA SER A 80 -11.46 14.92 2.31
C SER A 80 -10.12 14.52 1.67
N GLN A 81 -9.61 13.32 1.97
CA GLN A 81 -8.36 12.81 1.39
C GLN A 81 -8.52 12.45 -0.08
N LEU A 82 -9.62 11.79 -0.45
CA LEU A 82 -9.97 11.51 -1.84
C LEU A 82 -10.05 12.80 -2.66
N ARG A 83 -10.72 13.83 -2.14
CA ARG A 83 -10.82 15.13 -2.84
C ARG A 83 -9.44 15.76 -3.08
N ARG A 84 -8.56 15.74 -2.07
CA ARG A 84 -7.19 16.25 -2.20
C ARG A 84 -6.39 15.49 -3.24
N LEU A 85 -6.52 14.16 -3.25
CA LEU A 85 -5.86 13.29 -4.21
C LEU A 85 -6.38 13.51 -5.62
N TYR A 86 -7.70 13.59 -5.83
CA TYR A 86 -8.30 13.92 -7.12
C TYR A 86 -7.80 15.27 -7.65
N ASN A 87 -7.72 16.29 -6.80
CA ASN A 87 -7.17 17.58 -7.20
C ASN A 87 -5.69 17.48 -7.62
N ALA A 88 -4.90 16.59 -7.00
CA ALA A 88 -3.53 16.32 -7.43
C ALA A 88 -3.48 15.61 -8.80
N VAL A 89 -4.34 14.61 -9.03
CA VAL A 89 -4.44 13.90 -10.32
C VAL A 89 -4.83 14.87 -11.43
N ARG A 90 -5.86 15.69 -11.20
CA ARG A 90 -6.32 16.70 -12.16
C ARG A 90 -5.23 17.71 -12.51
N ARG A 91 -4.38 18.10 -11.55
CA ARG A 91 -3.22 18.96 -11.83
C ARG A 91 -2.16 18.24 -12.66
N ALA A 92 -1.83 17.00 -12.32
CA ALA A 92 -0.84 16.22 -13.07
C ALA A 92 -1.26 15.99 -14.53
N CYS A 93 -2.55 15.78 -14.82
CA CYS A 93 -3.06 15.66 -16.19
C CYS A 93 -2.94 16.96 -17.01
N ARG A 94 -2.91 18.12 -16.35
CA ARG A 94 -2.76 19.44 -17.01
C ARG A 94 -1.30 19.81 -17.26
N ALA A 95 -0.35 19.06 -16.70
CA ALA A 95 1.06 19.28 -16.96
C ALA A 95 1.37 19.10 -18.46
N PRO A 96 2.40 19.80 -18.98
CA PRO A 96 2.92 19.56 -20.32
C PRO A 96 3.22 18.07 -20.52
N GLU A 97 3.07 17.58 -21.76
CA GLU A 97 3.26 16.15 -22.07
C GLU A 97 4.65 15.64 -21.65
N SER A 98 5.69 16.47 -21.81
CA SER A 98 7.07 16.18 -21.39
C SER A 98 7.25 15.99 -19.89
N GLU A 99 6.40 16.59 -19.07
CA GLU A 99 6.48 16.57 -17.61
C GLU A 99 5.43 15.65 -16.98
N ARG A 100 4.41 15.25 -17.75
CA ARG A 100 3.27 14.47 -17.27
C ARG A 100 3.68 13.17 -16.59
N GLN A 101 4.63 12.43 -17.19
CA GLN A 101 5.14 11.20 -16.58
C GLN A 101 5.78 11.48 -15.21
N HIS A 102 6.62 12.51 -15.12
CA HIS A 102 7.27 12.90 -13.87
C HIS A 102 6.24 13.26 -12.79
N GLU A 103 5.25 14.08 -13.13
CA GLU A 103 4.17 14.46 -12.20
C GLU A 103 3.40 13.25 -11.69
N PHE A 104 3.10 12.28 -12.56
CA PHE A 104 2.42 11.05 -12.16
C PHE A 104 3.30 10.13 -11.29
N VAL A 105 4.62 10.09 -11.53
CA VAL A 105 5.57 9.38 -10.65
C VAL A 105 5.61 10.03 -9.26
N MET A 106 5.61 11.37 -9.19
CA MET A 106 5.52 12.09 -7.91
C MET A 106 4.17 11.87 -7.23
N LEU A 107 3.07 11.82 -7.99
CA LEU A 107 1.75 11.49 -7.47
C LEU A 107 1.70 10.09 -6.86
N ARG A 108 2.40 9.12 -7.44
CA ARG A 108 2.49 7.76 -6.90
C ARG A 108 3.14 7.75 -5.52
N ALA A 109 4.24 8.47 -5.33
CA ALA A 109 4.88 8.58 -4.01
C ALA A 109 3.94 9.21 -2.97
N ARG A 110 3.21 10.26 -3.35
CA ARG A 110 2.21 10.91 -2.47
C ARG A 110 1.05 9.96 -2.13
N LEU A 111 0.59 9.18 -3.11
CA LEU A 111 -0.48 8.19 -2.92
C LEU A 111 -0.05 7.11 -1.94
N ALA A 112 1.11 6.50 -2.16
CA ALA A 112 1.67 5.47 -1.28
C ALA A 112 1.84 5.97 0.16
N TYR A 113 2.36 7.19 0.33
CA TYR A 113 2.46 7.82 1.65
C TYR A 113 1.09 7.99 2.30
N THR A 114 0.09 8.46 1.55
CA THR A 114 -1.27 8.68 2.08
C THR A 114 -1.92 7.36 2.50
N ILE A 115 -1.81 6.31 1.67
CA ILE A 115 -2.30 4.97 1.96
C ILE A 115 -1.69 4.45 3.27
N ALA A 116 -0.36 4.52 3.39
CA ALA A 116 0.33 4.06 4.59
C ALA A 116 -0.02 4.90 5.84
N ARG A 117 -0.08 6.23 5.70
CA ARG A 117 -0.30 7.17 6.80
C ARG A 117 -1.70 7.10 7.40
N HIS A 118 -2.69 6.79 6.57
CA HIS A 118 -4.11 6.83 6.92
C HIS A 118 -4.79 5.46 6.82
N SER A 119 -4.02 4.39 6.60
CA SER A 119 -4.52 3.01 6.48
C SER A 119 -5.56 2.81 5.37
N LEU A 120 -5.42 3.53 4.24
CA LEU A 120 -6.40 3.52 3.13
C LEU A 120 -6.22 2.32 2.20
N ARG A 121 -6.37 1.11 2.74
CA ARG A 121 -6.06 -0.15 2.03
C ARG A 121 -6.92 -0.36 0.80
N SER A 122 -8.12 0.20 0.75
CA SER A 122 -9.00 0.11 -0.42
C SER A 122 -8.39 0.76 -1.68
N LEU A 123 -7.43 1.66 -1.52
CA LEU A 123 -6.77 2.41 -2.60
C LEU A 123 -5.51 1.70 -3.13
N ASP A 124 -5.10 0.56 -2.55
CA ASP A 124 -3.94 -0.21 -3.02
C ASP A 124 -4.07 -0.58 -4.52
N THR A 125 -5.31 -0.80 -4.99
CA THR A 125 -5.58 -1.06 -6.42
C THR A 125 -5.29 0.14 -7.31
N LEU A 126 -5.54 1.36 -6.81
CA LEU A 126 -5.26 2.59 -7.55
C LEU A 126 -3.75 2.87 -7.59
N GLU A 127 -3.01 2.54 -6.53
CA GLU A 127 -1.55 2.63 -6.54
C GLU A 127 -0.94 1.71 -7.61
N LYS A 128 -1.41 0.46 -7.67
CA LYS A 128 -0.98 -0.51 -8.70
C LYS A 128 -1.33 -0.05 -10.10
N LEU A 129 -2.55 0.47 -10.32
CA LEU A 129 -2.95 1.01 -11.62
C LEU A 129 -2.07 2.20 -12.02
N LEU A 130 -1.76 3.09 -11.09
CA LEU A 130 -0.89 4.24 -11.33
C LEU A 130 0.54 3.81 -11.72
N LEU A 131 1.03 2.70 -11.16
CA LEU A 131 2.28 2.08 -11.59
C LEU A 131 2.19 1.58 -13.05
N GLN A 132 1.07 0.95 -13.44
CA GLN A 132 0.87 0.52 -14.84
C GLN A 132 0.85 1.74 -15.79
N VAL A 133 0.12 2.79 -15.43
CA VAL A 133 0.00 4.04 -16.21
C VAL A 133 1.36 4.67 -16.45
N THR A 134 2.16 4.83 -15.39
CA THR A 134 3.50 5.44 -15.49
C THR A 134 4.53 4.56 -16.22
N ARG A 135 4.38 3.23 -16.16
CA ARG A 135 5.23 2.28 -16.91
C ARG A 135 4.91 2.28 -18.40
N LYS A 136 3.62 2.27 -18.76
CA LYS A 136 3.19 2.29 -20.16
C LYS A 136 3.46 3.65 -20.81
N ASN A 137 3.37 4.73 -20.02
CA ASN A 137 3.59 6.11 -20.45
C ASN A 137 2.76 6.51 -21.69
N ASP A 138 1.52 6.04 -21.74
CA ASP A 138 0.57 6.33 -22.81
C ASP A 138 -0.32 7.51 -22.39
N PRO A 139 -0.44 8.59 -23.19
CA PRO A 139 -1.35 9.70 -22.96
C PRO A 139 -2.77 9.27 -22.58
N ARG A 140 -3.31 8.24 -23.24
CA ARG A 140 -4.64 7.70 -22.98
C ARG A 140 -4.75 7.09 -21.59
N GLY A 141 -3.68 6.48 -21.10
CA GLY A 141 -3.63 5.89 -19.76
C GLY A 141 -3.73 6.96 -18.67
N TYR A 142 -3.07 8.11 -18.86
CA TYR A 142 -3.15 9.23 -17.92
C TYR A 142 -4.57 9.83 -17.87
N GLU A 143 -5.22 9.98 -19.02
CA GLU A 143 -6.60 10.47 -19.10
C GLU A 143 -7.58 9.50 -18.45
N ARG A 144 -7.46 8.20 -18.75
CA ARG A 144 -8.38 7.18 -18.22
C ARG A 144 -8.21 6.96 -16.73
N PHE A 145 -6.99 7.12 -16.22
CA PHE A 145 -6.77 7.16 -14.78
C PHE A 145 -7.48 8.35 -14.12
N ARG A 146 -7.46 9.53 -14.75
CA ARG A 146 -8.21 10.71 -14.28
C ARG A 146 -9.72 10.44 -14.27
N ASP A 147 -10.24 9.92 -15.37
CA ASP A 147 -11.67 9.65 -15.55
C ASP A 147 -12.17 8.62 -14.51
N LEU A 148 -11.39 7.55 -14.26
CA LEU A 148 -11.67 6.59 -13.19
C LEU A 148 -11.72 7.29 -11.83
N PHE A 149 -10.74 8.15 -11.53
CA PHE A 149 -10.68 8.87 -10.25
C PHE A 149 -11.86 9.83 -10.08
N GLU A 150 -12.28 10.47 -11.18
CA GLU A 150 -13.45 11.35 -11.22
C GLU A 150 -14.74 10.58 -10.92
N ALA A 151 -14.93 9.42 -11.54
CA ALA A 151 -16.07 8.54 -11.27
C ALA A 151 -16.10 8.04 -9.81
N ILE A 152 -14.95 7.63 -9.25
CA ILE A 152 -14.83 7.23 -7.84
C ILE A 152 -15.29 8.35 -6.91
N VAL A 153 -14.84 9.58 -7.18
CA VAL A 153 -15.23 10.74 -6.37
C VAL A 153 -16.73 11.02 -6.51
N ALA A 154 -17.28 10.95 -7.72
CA ALA A 154 -18.71 11.16 -7.98
C ALA A 154 -19.60 10.13 -7.26
N TYR A 155 -19.23 8.85 -7.24
CA TYR A 155 -19.99 7.80 -6.55
C TYR A 155 -19.83 7.79 -5.03
N ASN A 156 -18.85 8.53 -4.50
CA ASN A 156 -18.58 8.64 -3.08
C ASN A 156 -19.09 9.95 -2.44
N GLU A 157 -19.63 10.88 -3.23
CA GLU A 157 -20.38 12.04 -2.71
C GLU A 157 -21.62 11.57 -1.92
#